data_AF-A0A1Q9N9B6-F1
#
_entry.id   AF-A0A1Q9N9B6-F1
#
_cell.length_a   1.000
_cell.length_b   1.000
_cell.length_c   1.000
_cell.angle_alpha   90.00
_cell.angle_beta   90.00
_cell.angle_gamma   90.00
#
_symmetry.space_group_name_H-M   'P 1'
#
loop_
_entity.id
_entity.type
_entity.pdbx_description
1 polymer ?
#
loop_
_entity_poly.entity_id
_entity_poly.type
_entity_poly.pdbx_seq_one_letter_code
_entity_poly.pdbx_strand_id
1 'polypeptide(L)' 'MHHNLMNESDSNSPNLICQDCNYSMDIPKHCNAPMQLDGDFLICHMGPECGKNHIPQHHKKPMVLASI' A
#
# COMPACT_ATOMS: atom_id res chain seq x y z
N MET A 1 -10.17 -30.39 13.60
CA MET A 1 -11.02 -29.60 12.69
C MET A 1 -11.27 -28.25 13.37
N HIS A 2 -10.63 -27.15 12.98
CA HIS A 2 -10.79 -26.50 11.67
C HIS A 2 -9.49 -25.80 11.24
N HIS A 3 -8.96 -26.17 10.08
CA HIS A 3 -8.10 -25.27 9.31
C HIS A 3 -9.05 -24.43 8.47
N ASN A 4 -9.30 -23.18 8.88
CA ASN A 4 -10.07 -22.25 8.05
C ASN A 4 -9.12 -21.62 7.04
N LEU A 5 -9.23 -22.14 5.83
CA LEU A 5 -8.68 -21.63 4.59
C LEU A 5 -8.82 -20.11 4.52
N MET A 6 -7.68 -19.42 4.42
CA MET A 6 -7.61 -18.05 3.91
C MET A 6 -8.11 -18.07 2.47
N ASN A 7 -9.29 -17.55 2.17
CA ASN A 7 -9.65 -17.14 0.81
C ASN A 7 -10.88 -16.22 0.78
N GLU A 8 -10.72 -14.95 1.13
CA GLU A 8 -11.68 -13.91 0.73
C GLU A 8 -10.90 -12.77 0.09
N SER A 9 -10.78 -12.90 -1.22
CA SER A 9 -10.36 -11.89 -2.17
C SER A 9 -11.40 -10.76 -2.22
N ASP A 10 -11.51 -9.99 -1.14
CA ASP A 10 -12.20 -8.69 -1.12
C ASP A 10 -11.13 -7.60 -1.00
N SER A 11 -10.18 -7.61 -1.95
CA SER A 11 -9.05 -6.69 -1.98
C SER A 11 -9.45 -5.35 -2.59
N ASN A 12 -10.39 -4.64 -1.95
CA ASN A 12 -10.58 -3.21 -2.16
C ASN A 12 -9.71 -2.38 -1.18
N SER A 13 -8.62 -2.97 -0.70
CA SER A 13 -7.57 -2.24 0.00
C SER A 13 -6.53 -1.82 -1.04
N PRO A 14 -6.19 -0.52 -1.11
CA PRO A 14 -5.22 -0.05 -2.08
C PRO A 14 -3.85 -0.68 -1.76
N ASN A 15 -3.29 -1.37 -2.75
CA ASN A 15 -2.02 -2.10 -2.65
C ASN A 15 -0.95 -1.41 -3.52
N LEU A 16 0.30 -1.51 -3.10
CA LEU A 16 1.45 -1.13 -3.90
C LEU A 16 1.97 -2.36 -4.65
N ILE A 17 2.24 -2.21 -5.95
CA ILE A 17 2.82 -3.23 -6.81
C ILE A 17 4.19 -2.80 -7.31
N CYS A 18 5.11 -3.75 -7.45
CA CYS A 18 6.35 -3.49 -8.13
C CYS A 18 6.11 -3.35 -9.64
N GLN A 19 6.89 -2.48 -10.27
CA GLN A 19 6.84 -2.25 -11.71
C GLN A 19 7.57 -3.32 -12.53
N ASP A 20 8.48 -4.10 -11.91
CA ASP A 20 9.34 -5.08 -12.60
C ASP A 20 8.99 -6.54 -12.30
N CYS A 21 8.18 -6.81 -11.26
CA CYS A 21 7.81 -8.16 -10.84
C CYS A 21 6.41 -8.18 -10.22
N ASN A 22 5.86 -9.38 -10.01
CA ASN A 22 4.55 -9.57 -9.37
C ASN A 22 4.55 -9.38 -7.84
N TYR A 23 5.56 -8.71 -7.29
CA TYR A 23 5.59 -8.40 -5.86
C TYR A 23 4.58 -7.28 -5.55
N SER A 24 3.70 -7.55 -4.59
CA SER A 24 2.74 -6.58 -4.06
C SER A 24 2.85 -6.48 -2.54
N MET A 25 2.58 -5.30 -2.01
CA MET A 25 2.49 -5.07 -0.57
C MET A 25 1.32 -4.14 -0.25
N ASP A 26 0.77 -4.26 0.96
CA ASP A 26 -0.22 -3.33 1.46
C ASP A 26 0.36 -1.93 1.63
N ILE A 27 -0.48 -0.91 1.46
CA ILE A 27 -0.09 0.47 1.79
C ILE A 27 0.15 0.61 3.30
N PRO A 28 1.28 1.20 3.71
CA PRO A 28 1.55 1.54 5.11
C PRO A 28 0.38 2.26 5.78
N LYS A 29 0.08 1.88 7.02
CA LYS A 29 -1.00 2.49 7.81
C LYS A 29 -0.45 3.53 8.77
N HIS A 30 -1.15 4.65 8.90
CA HIS A 30 -0.91 5.68 9.90
C HIS A 30 -2.24 6.20 10.42
N CYS A 31 -2.35 6.49 11.73
CA CYS A 31 -3.62 6.83 12.37
C CYS A 31 -4.75 5.80 12.11
N ASN A 32 -4.40 4.50 12.12
CA ASN A 32 -5.30 3.37 11.89
C ASN A 32 -5.96 3.30 10.49
N ALA A 33 -5.50 4.11 9.52
CA ALA A 33 -5.95 4.09 8.14
C ALA A 33 -4.77 3.91 7.16
N PRO A 34 -4.97 3.32 5.97
CA PRO A 34 -3.93 3.28 4.94
C PRO A 34 -3.55 4.70 4.55
N MET A 35 -2.28 4.97 4.26
CA MET A 35 -1.88 6.27 3.74
C MET A 35 -2.42 6.50 2.32
N GLN A 36 -2.55 7.75 1.90
CA GLN A 36 -2.96 8.14 0.55
C GLN A 36 -1.73 8.49 -0.28
N LEU A 37 -1.77 8.21 -1.59
CA LEU A 37 -0.72 8.63 -2.51
C LEU A 37 -0.86 10.12 -2.84
N ASP A 38 0.23 10.87 -2.69
CA ASP A 38 0.37 12.28 -3.05
C ASP A 38 1.68 12.44 -3.83
N GLY A 39 1.60 12.31 -5.17
CA GLY A 39 2.76 12.26 -6.05
C GLY A 39 3.69 11.09 -5.69
N ASP A 40 4.93 11.41 -5.33
CA ASP A 40 5.97 10.44 -4.92
C ASP A 40 5.94 10.08 -3.43
N PHE A 41 4.91 10.53 -2.70
CA PHE A 41 4.78 10.34 -1.26
C PHE A 41 3.50 9.60 -0.89
N LEU A 42 3.55 8.96 0.27
CA LEU A 42 2.40 8.49 1.02
C LEU A 42 2.15 9.49 2.15
N ILE A 43 0.95 10.08 2.17
CA ILE A 43 0.51 11.01 3.20
C ILE A 43 -0.60 10.40 4.05
N CYS A 44 -0.67 10.76 5.33
CA CYS A 44 -1.79 10.37 6.17
C CYS A 44 -3.08 11.06 5.67
N HIS A 45 -4.23 10.42 5.86
CA HIS A 45 -5.55 11.01 5.60
C HIS A 45 -5.81 12.31 6.38
N MET A 46 -5.14 12.48 7.52
CA MET A 46 -5.19 13.70 8.33
C MET A 46 -4.35 14.85 7.73
N GLY A 47 -3.52 14.57 6.71
CA GLY A 47 -2.64 15.52 6.05
C GLY A 47 -1.15 15.15 6.15
N PRO A 48 -0.29 15.79 5.34
CA PRO A 48 1.16 15.52 5.30
C PRO A 48 1.87 15.85 6.62
N GLU A 49 1.36 16.81 7.39
CA GLU A 49 1.88 17.20 8.71
C GLU A 49 1.75 16.07 9.74
N CYS A 50 0.74 15.20 9.58
CA CYS A 50 0.50 14.08 10.49
C CYS A 50 1.39 12.88 10.15
N GLY A 51 1.65 12.65 8.87
CA GLY A 51 2.57 11.63 8.40
C GLY A 51 2.78 11.75 6.90
N LYS A 52 4.03 11.91 6.49
CA LYS A 52 4.45 11.95 5.09
C LYS A 52 5.70 11.10 4.94
N ASN A 53 5.64 10.07 4.12
CA ASN A 53 6.74 9.18 3.83
C ASN A 53 6.90 9.00 2.33
N HIS A 54 8.11 8.66 1.88
CA HIS A 54 8.32 8.29 0.49
C HIS A 54 7.64 6.94 0.20
N ILE A 55 7.26 6.72 -1.06
CA ILE A 55 6.75 5.42 -1.49
C ILE A 55 7.86 4.36 -1.32
N PRO A 56 7.55 3.18 -0.73
CA PRO A 56 8.47 2.07 -0.63
C PRO A 56 9.12 1.73 -1.97
N GLN A 57 10.42 1.42 -1.93
CA GLN A 57 11.18 1.05 -3.12
C GLN A 57 11.36 -0.47 -3.20
N HIS A 58 11.21 -1.00 -4.42
CA HIS A 58 11.55 -2.38 -4.76
C HIS A 58 12.30 -2.39 -6.10
N HIS A 59 13.33 -3.22 -6.25
CA HIS A 59 14.24 -3.18 -7.42
C HIS A 59 14.81 -1.78 -7.75
N LYS A 60 15.04 -0.95 -6.72
CA LYS A 60 15.53 0.44 -6.83
C LYS A 60 14.55 1.40 -7.54
N LYS A 61 13.28 1.02 -7.69
CA LYS A 61 12.19 1.87 -8.20
C LYS A 61 11.10 2.01 -7.14
N PRO A 62 10.40 3.16 -7.09
CA PRO A 62 9.22 3.27 -6.23
C PRO A 62 8.15 2.27 -6.69
N MET A 63 7.49 1.63 -5.74
CA MET A 63 6.30 0.84 -6.05
C MET A 63 5.16 1.78 -6.49
N VAL A 64 4.14 1.25 -7.17
CA VAL A 64 3.02 2.04 -7.68
C VAL A 64 1.70 1.51 -7.17
N LEU A 65 0.68 2.35 -7.08
CA LEU A 65 -0.67 1.89 -6.75
C LEU A 65 -1.15 0.86 -7.78
N ALA A 66 -1.67 -0.28 -7.30
CA ALA A 66 -2.42 -1.20 -8.14
C ALA A 66 -3.69 -0.47 -8.63
N SER A 67 -3.63 0.08 -9.84
CA SER A 67 -4.82 0.61 -10.50
C SER A 67 -5.78 -0.55 -10.77
N ILE A 68 -6.95 -0.49 -10.16
CA ILE A 68 -8.14 -1.26 -10.51
C ILE A 68 -8.67 -0.85 -11.88
#